data_AF-A0A8S4RRT9-F1
#
_entry.id   AF-A0A8S4RRT9-F1
#
_cell.length_a   1.000
_cell.length_b   1.000
_cell.length_c   1.000
_cell.angle_alpha   90.00
_cell.angle_beta   90.00
_cell.angle_gamma   90.00
#
_symmetry.space_group_name_H-M   'P 1'
#
loop_
_entity.id
_entity.type
_entity.pdbx_description
1 polymer ?
#
loop_
_entity_poly.entity_id
_entity_poly.type
_entity_poly.pdbx_seq_one_letter_code
_entity_poly.pdbx_strand_id
1 'polypeptide(L)'
;MKTGLLFGIVANSKTRVRCVFCGVYIPKATKCIEEHTNGMKHKETIDLMSENGMSYYNDDELYCKPCNVYLSEEDSVASHLEGEEHANWIAAMDDLIEGEFINIDAYLATESEDVFCEVCNTKVTCTLQNIEEHVNDILHRSNVAEKLKPLNGIFPVENDDELWCKVCDEYIENTARSLLDHIDDDKQHVEWFMDIEDLIEGQEVSIQDYLKNEHEKNAYCNKCQMQILCNSQSIEEHVNSEAHFNQFS
;
A
#
# COMPACT_ATOMS: atom_id res chain seq x y z
N MET A 1 40.09 -14.56 10.99
CA MET A 1 38.84 -14.97 10.31
C MET A 1 37.69 -14.20 10.93
N LYS A 2 37.33 -13.05 10.34
CA LYS A 2 36.19 -12.21 10.74
C LYS A 2 35.03 -12.44 9.75
N THR A 3 34.62 -13.69 9.57
CA THR A 3 33.57 -14.09 8.62
C THR A 3 32.18 -14.21 9.26
N GLY A 4 32.05 -14.06 10.59
CA GLY A 4 30.78 -14.20 11.31
C GLY A 4 29.87 -12.96 11.28
N LEU A 5 30.42 -11.79 10.93
CA LEU A 5 29.72 -10.49 11.03
C LEU A 5 28.76 -10.22 9.87
N LEU A 6 28.91 -10.91 8.73
CA LEU A 6 28.12 -10.65 7.51
C LEU A 6 26.72 -11.30 7.51
N PHE A 7 26.37 -12.10 8.52
CA PHE A 7 25.13 -12.88 8.54
C PHE A 7 24.40 -12.83 9.90
N GLY A 8 24.71 -11.82 10.72
CA GLY A 8 24.07 -11.65 12.04
C GLY A 8 24.44 -12.76 13.04
N ILE A 9 25.62 -13.38 12.94
CA ILE A 9 26.03 -14.48 13.84
C ILE A 9 26.99 -13.96 14.92
N VAL A 10 26.50 -13.88 16.15
CA VAL A 10 27.27 -13.41 17.31
C VAL A 10 27.67 -14.56 18.24
N ALA A 11 28.82 -14.44 18.89
CA ALA A 11 29.30 -15.43 19.83
C ALA A 11 28.49 -15.36 21.13
N ASN A 12 27.84 -16.47 21.52
CA ASN A 12 27.04 -16.50 22.74
C ASN A 12 27.72 -17.28 23.88
N SER A 13 28.27 -18.47 23.58
CA SER A 13 28.98 -19.29 24.57
C SER A 13 30.14 -20.06 23.95
N LYS A 14 30.85 -20.85 24.76
CA LYS A 14 31.97 -21.67 24.27
C LYS A 14 31.56 -22.66 23.17
N THR A 15 30.29 -23.09 23.14
CA THR A 15 29.80 -24.15 22.25
C THR A 15 28.69 -23.71 21.30
N ARG A 16 28.16 -22.49 21.45
CA ARG A 16 27.05 -21.97 20.63
C ARG A 16 27.28 -20.53 20.18
N VAL A 17 26.69 -20.21 19.04
CA VAL A 17 26.53 -18.86 18.51
C VAL A 17 25.04 -18.53 18.44
N ARG A 18 24.68 -17.25 18.47
CA ARG A 18 23.30 -16.78 18.29
C ARG A 18 23.18 -16.11 16.92
N CYS A 19 22.10 -16.37 16.20
CA CYS A 19 21.71 -15.53 15.08
C CYS A 19 20.84 -14.40 15.61
N VAL A 20 21.27 -13.15 15.43
CA VAL A 20 20.55 -11.98 15.97
C VAL A 20 19.27 -11.69 15.20
N PHE A 21 19.24 -11.99 13.90
CA PHE A 21 18.06 -11.81 13.07
C PHE A 21 16.93 -12.78 13.48
N CYS A 22 17.29 -14.07 13.60
CA CYS A 22 16.32 -15.13 13.88
C CYS A 22 16.12 -15.43 15.37
N GLY A 23 16.94 -14.88 16.27
CA GLY A 23 16.92 -15.17 17.71
C GLY A 23 17.30 -16.61 18.10
N VAL A 24 17.83 -17.42 17.18
CA VAL A 24 18.11 -18.84 17.41
C VAL A 24 19.55 -19.12 17.82
N TYR A 25 19.73 -20.16 18.65
CA TYR A 25 21.05 -20.63 19.09
C TYR A 25 21.53 -21.79 18.22
N ILE A 26 22.71 -21.63 17.62
CA ILE A 26 23.29 -22.56 16.66
C ILE A 26 24.56 -23.16 17.29
N PRO A 27 24.80 -24.48 17.18
CA PRO A 27 26.08 -25.07 17.57
C PRO A 27 27.24 -24.39 16.85
N LYS A 28 28.37 -24.18 17.55
CA LYS A 28 29.60 -23.58 17.01
C LYS A 28 30.37 -24.56 16.11
N ALA A 29 29.67 -25.12 15.12
CA ALA A 29 30.18 -25.98 14.07
C ALA A 29 29.86 -25.31 12.72
N THR A 30 30.89 -25.14 11.88
CA THR A 30 30.78 -24.39 10.62
C THR A 30 29.61 -24.85 9.75
N LYS A 31 29.42 -26.16 9.61
CA LYS A 31 28.32 -26.75 8.85
C LYS A 31 26.94 -26.30 9.36
N CYS A 32 26.74 -26.24 10.68
CA CYS A 32 25.46 -25.81 11.26
C CYS A 32 25.19 -24.31 11.01
N ILE A 33 26.24 -23.48 11.03
CA ILE A 33 26.13 -22.05 10.75
C ILE A 33 25.82 -21.82 9.27
N GLU A 34 26.48 -22.55 8.36
CA GLU A 34 26.22 -22.48 6.92
C GLU A 34 24.81 -22.97 6.56
N GLU A 35 24.36 -24.09 7.15
CA GLU A 35 23.00 -24.59 6.96
C GLU A 35 21.94 -23.60 7.45
N HIS A 36 22.19 -22.94 8.58
CA HIS A 36 21.28 -21.91 9.10
C HIS A 36 21.23 -20.68 8.18
N THR A 37 22.39 -20.08 7.88
CA THR A 37 22.49 -18.83 7.10
C THR A 37 22.02 -18.97 5.66
N ASN A 38 22.13 -20.17 5.08
CA ASN A 38 21.57 -20.44 3.74
C ASN A 38 20.13 -20.97 3.78
N GLY A 39 19.58 -21.22 4.96
CA GLY A 39 18.24 -21.74 5.16
C GLY A 39 17.17 -20.74 4.70
N MET A 40 16.06 -21.27 4.16
CA MET A 40 14.93 -20.48 3.66
C MET A 40 14.39 -19.50 4.71
N LYS A 41 14.18 -19.97 5.95
CA LYS A 41 13.69 -19.13 7.06
C LYS A 41 14.61 -17.95 7.39
N HIS A 42 15.93 -18.13 7.27
CA HIS A 42 16.86 -17.04 7.54
C HIS A 42 16.78 -15.97 6.46
N LYS A 43 16.64 -16.38 5.19
CA LYS A 43 16.44 -15.45 4.07
C LYS A 43 15.13 -14.69 4.21
N GLU A 44 14.03 -15.39 4.48
CA GLU A 44 12.72 -14.77 4.76
C GLU A 44 12.81 -13.75 5.90
N THR A 45 13.60 -14.04 6.95
CA THR A 45 13.79 -13.07 8.06
C THR A 45 14.53 -11.81 7.58
N ILE A 46 15.51 -11.94 6.69
CA ILE A 46 16.25 -10.78 6.14
C ILE A 46 15.36 -9.95 5.22
N ASP A 47 14.51 -10.62 4.43
CA ASP A 47 13.54 -9.93 3.57
C ASP A 47 12.55 -9.14 4.43
N LEU A 48 11.98 -9.76 5.47
CA LEU A 48 11.12 -9.10 6.46
C LEU A 48 11.81 -7.90 7.12
N MET A 49 13.10 -7.99 7.46
CA MET A 49 13.83 -6.85 8.02
C MET A 49 13.81 -5.67 7.05
N SER A 50 14.14 -5.91 5.79
CA SER A 50 14.27 -4.87 4.78
C SER A 50 12.91 -4.25 4.43
N GLU A 51 11.87 -5.08 4.37
CA GLU A 51 10.49 -4.66 4.09
C GLU A 51 9.89 -3.84 5.25
N ASN A 52 10.38 -3.98 6.48
CA ASN A 52 9.83 -3.32 7.66
C ASN A 52 10.76 -2.26 8.26
N GLY A 53 11.69 -1.71 7.46
CA GLY A 53 12.55 -0.62 7.91
C GLY A 53 13.54 -1.00 9.01
N MET A 54 13.88 -2.29 9.10
CA MET A 54 14.88 -2.79 10.03
C MET A 54 16.24 -2.91 9.36
N SER A 55 17.27 -2.49 10.08
CA SER A 55 18.64 -2.50 9.59
C SER A 55 19.60 -2.88 10.71
N TYR A 56 20.76 -3.41 10.32
CA TYR A 56 21.79 -3.82 11.26
C TYR A 56 22.88 -2.73 11.31
N TYR A 57 22.95 -2.01 12.43
CA TYR A 57 23.84 -0.86 12.61
C TYR A 57 25.08 -1.22 13.45
N ASN A 58 26.22 -0.62 13.08
CA ASN A 58 27.47 -0.63 13.85
C ASN A 58 27.91 -2.01 14.36
N ASP A 59 27.77 -3.03 13.51
CA ASP A 59 28.28 -4.40 13.70
C ASP A 59 27.72 -5.19 14.89
N ASP A 60 26.76 -4.69 15.68
CA ASP A 60 26.25 -5.41 16.86
C ASP A 60 24.76 -5.20 17.19
N GLU A 61 24.07 -4.19 16.63
CA GLU A 61 22.70 -3.85 17.07
C GLU A 61 21.69 -3.81 15.92
N LEU A 62 20.54 -4.46 16.12
CA LEU A 62 19.39 -4.35 15.23
C LEU A 62 18.63 -3.08 15.56
N TYR A 63 18.35 -2.27 14.56
CA TYR A 63 17.59 -1.03 14.68
C TYR A 63 16.32 -1.12 13.84
N CYS A 64 15.19 -0.73 14.43
CA CYS A 64 13.94 -0.53 13.71
C CYS A 64 13.72 0.97 13.52
N LYS A 65 13.69 1.41 12.28
CA LYS A 65 13.50 2.81 11.91
C LYS A 65 12.08 3.33 12.16
N PRO A 66 11.00 2.59 11.80
CA PRO A 66 9.63 2.93 12.22
C PRO A 66 9.48 3.21 13.71
N CYS A 67 10.00 2.31 14.54
CA CYS A 67 9.90 2.42 16.00
C CYS A 67 10.96 3.34 16.61
N ASN A 68 12.00 3.69 15.85
CA ASN A 68 13.18 4.42 16.32
C ASN A 68 13.82 3.81 17.59
N VAL A 69 13.98 2.47 17.60
CA VAL A 69 14.56 1.72 18.72
C VAL A 69 15.62 0.74 18.26
N TYR A 70 16.61 0.52 19.12
CA TYR A 70 17.54 -0.59 19.02
C TYR A 70 16.95 -1.80 19.77
N LEU A 71 16.87 -2.94 19.09
CA LEU A 71 16.39 -4.19 19.65
C LEU A 71 17.41 -4.76 20.63
N SER A 72 16.92 -5.38 21.70
CA SER A 72 17.78 -6.00 22.69
C SER A 72 18.40 -7.30 22.16
N GLU A 73 19.45 -7.78 22.82
CA GLU A 73 20.07 -9.07 22.49
C GLU A 73 19.12 -10.27 22.62
N GLU A 74 17.99 -10.13 23.31
CA GLU A 74 17.02 -11.22 23.47
C GLU A 74 15.97 -11.20 22.36
N ASP A 75 15.71 -10.04 21.76
CA ASP A 75 14.71 -9.87 20.70
C ASP A 75 15.18 -10.47 19.38
N SER A 76 14.23 -11.01 18.63
CA SER A 76 14.39 -11.36 17.23
C SER A 76 13.59 -10.39 16.36
N VAL A 77 13.86 -10.38 15.05
CA VAL A 77 13.11 -9.58 14.08
C VAL A 77 11.62 -9.90 14.18
N ALA A 78 11.27 -11.18 14.09
CA ALA A 78 9.87 -11.61 14.12
C ALA A 78 9.15 -11.18 15.40
N SER A 79 9.76 -11.36 16.57
CA SER A 79 9.15 -10.96 17.84
C SER A 79 8.99 -9.44 17.99
N HIS A 80 9.85 -8.65 17.36
CA HIS A 80 9.71 -7.19 17.35
C HIS A 80 8.59 -6.73 16.41
N LEU A 81 8.54 -7.29 15.19
CA LEU A 81 7.50 -6.96 14.21
C LEU A 81 6.09 -7.34 14.68
N GLU A 82 5.97 -8.44 15.43
CA GLU A 82 4.73 -8.85 16.12
C GLU A 82 4.43 -8.03 17.39
N GLY A 83 5.35 -7.15 17.79
CA GLY A 83 5.24 -6.33 18.99
C GLY A 83 4.24 -5.18 18.82
N GLU A 84 3.58 -4.81 19.92
CA GLU A 84 2.52 -3.79 19.95
C GLU A 84 3.00 -2.43 19.42
N GLU A 85 4.22 -2.00 19.75
CA GLU A 85 4.76 -0.72 19.29
C GLU A 85 4.89 -0.65 17.76
N HIS A 86 5.41 -1.72 17.15
CA HIS A 86 5.59 -1.79 15.70
C HIS A 86 4.24 -1.91 14.99
N ALA A 87 3.36 -2.77 15.48
CA ALA A 87 2.02 -2.94 14.94
C ALA A 87 1.21 -1.64 14.99
N ASN A 88 1.29 -0.89 16.11
CA ASN A 88 0.62 0.40 16.24
C ASN A 88 1.20 1.45 15.29
N TRP A 89 2.51 1.45 15.06
CA TRP A 89 3.10 2.37 14.08
C TRP A 89 2.63 2.07 12.67
N ILE A 90 2.60 0.79 12.27
CA ILE A 90 2.11 0.38 10.94
C ILE A 90 0.66 0.82 10.79
N ALA A 91 -0.21 0.47 11.75
CA ALA A 91 -1.61 0.85 11.69
C ALA A 91 -1.80 2.37 11.59
N ALA A 92 -1.09 3.15 12.41
CA ALA A 92 -1.18 4.61 12.37
C ALA A 92 -0.63 5.21 11.07
N MET A 93 0.40 4.61 10.49
CA MET A 93 0.95 5.06 9.20
C MET A 93 0.01 4.70 8.05
N ASP A 94 -0.50 3.47 8.02
CA ASP A 94 -1.46 3.00 7.02
C ASP A 94 -2.72 3.87 7.03
N ASP A 95 -3.31 4.13 8.19
CA ASP A 95 -4.46 5.02 8.37
C ASP A 95 -4.19 6.45 7.84
N LEU A 96 -2.95 6.92 7.92
CA LEU A 96 -2.56 8.27 7.47
C LEU A 96 -2.25 8.35 5.98
N ILE A 97 -1.87 7.26 5.32
CA ILE A 97 -1.44 7.27 3.91
C ILE A 97 -2.43 6.57 2.97
N GLU A 98 -3.39 5.82 3.50
CA GLU A 98 -4.44 5.17 2.71
C GLU A 98 -5.19 6.21 1.87
N GLY A 99 -5.15 6.06 0.55
CA GLY A 99 -5.76 7.02 -0.38
C GLY A 99 -4.99 8.34 -0.58
N GLU A 100 -3.89 8.58 0.14
CA GLU A 100 -3.18 9.89 0.13
C GLU A 100 -2.05 10.00 -0.91
N PHE A 101 -1.85 8.97 -1.74
CA PHE A 101 -0.82 8.93 -2.79
C PHE A 101 0.61 9.14 -2.25
N ILE A 102 0.89 8.60 -1.06
CA ILE A 102 2.20 8.61 -0.43
C ILE A 102 2.76 7.19 -0.43
N ASN A 103 3.99 7.00 -0.93
CA ASN A 103 4.66 5.70 -0.93
C ASN A 103 5.72 5.64 0.19
N ILE A 104 5.57 4.66 1.08
CA ILE A 104 6.49 4.42 2.21
C ILE A 104 7.57 3.38 1.91
N ASP A 105 7.48 2.63 0.80
CA ASP A 105 8.43 1.55 0.47
C ASP A 105 9.86 2.06 0.42
N ALA A 106 10.06 3.25 -0.15
CA ALA A 106 11.38 3.88 -0.21
C ALA A 106 11.93 4.20 1.18
N TYR A 107 11.08 4.57 2.14
CA TYR A 107 11.48 4.82 3.52
C TYR A 107 11.83 3.52 4.26
N LEU A 108 11.10 2.43 4.01
CA LEU A 108 11.34 1.13 4.64
C LEU A 108 12.57 0.43 4.05
N ALA A 109 12.68 0.37 2.73
CA ALA A 109 13.71 -0.40 2.04
C ALA A 109 15.08 0.31 1.93
N THR A 110 15.18 1.60 2.29
CA THR A 110 16.40 2.38 2.11
C THR A 110 16.77 3.22 3.34
N GLU A 111 17.98 3.81 3.30
CA GLU A 111 18.45 4.77 4.32
C GLU A 111 17.74 6.13 4.23
N SER A 112 16.77 6.33 3.33
CA SER A 112 16.05 7.60 3.16
C SER A 112 15.10 7.89 4.32
N GLU A 113 15.28 9.00 5.05
CA GLU A 113 14.33 9.44 6.08
C GLU A 113 13.05 10.08 5.52
N ASP A 114 12.95 10.21 4.20
CA ASP A 114 11.81 10.83 3.54
C ASP A 114 10.96 9.82 2.75
N VAL A 115 9.67 10.10 2.67
CA VAL A 115 8.69 9.51 1.75
C VAL A 115 8.35 10.49 0.63
N PHE A 116 7.84 9.98 -0.48
CA PHE A 116 7.44 10.80 -1.63
C PHE A 116 5.92 10.87 -1.73
N CYS A 117 5.39 12.09 -1.78
CA CYS A 117 3.98 12.36 -2.08
C CYS A 117 3.83 12.64 -3.59
N GLU A 118 3.05 11.82 -4.28
CA GLU A 118 2.91 11.92 -5.74
C GLU A 118 2.04 13.10 -6.17
N VAL A 119 0.99 13.42 -5.41
CA VAL A 119 0.06 14.51 -5.73
C VAL A 119 0.67 15.88 -5.48
N CYS A 120 1.54 16.00 -4.48
CA CYS A 120 2.29 17.22 -4.20
C CYS A 120 3.63 17.28 -4.96
N ASN A 121 4.14 16.15 -5.45
CA ASN A 121 5.47 16.01 -6.06
C ASN A 121 6.60 16.52 -5.13
N THR A 122 6.51 16.18 -3.85
CA THR A 122 7.45 16.61 -2.81
C THR A 122 7.88 15.45 -1.92
N LYS A 123 9.04 15.60 -1.29
CA LYS A 123 9.50 14.71 -0.23
C LYS A 123 9.03 15.22 1.13
N VAL A 124 8.58 14.30 1.97
CA VAL A 124 8.14 14.57 3.35
C VAL A 124 8.92 13.67 4.28
N THR A 125 9.52 14.23 5.34
CA THR A 125 10.25 13.43 6.32
C THR A 125 9.28 12.52 7.07
N CYS A 126 9.57 11.22 7.07
CA CYS A 126 8.67 10.16 7.51
C CYS A 126 8.60 10.07 9.04
N THR A 127 7.70 10.87 9.60
CA THR A 127 7.28 10.78 11.01
C THR A 127 5.77 10.91 11.02
N LEU A 128 5.08 10.23 11.96
CA LEU A 128 3.61 10.30 12.06
C LEU A 128 3.10 11.74 12.07
N GLN A 129 3.75 12.63 12.85
CA GLN A 129 3.39 14.05 12.90
C GLN A 129 3.53 14.76 11.55
N ASN A 130 4.67 14.64 10.87
CA ASN A 130 4.87 15.33 9.59
C ASN A 130 3.94 14.80 8.49
N ILE A 131 3.65 13.50 8.49
CA ILE A 131 2.69 12.91 7.56
C ILE A 131 1.30 13.43 7.86
N GLU A 132 0.86 13.40 9.11
CA GLU A 132 -0.43 13.94 9.55
C GLU A 132 -0.58 15.43 9.19
N GLU A 133 0.44 16.25 9.46
CA GLU A 133 0.44 17.68 9.09
C GLU A 133 0.37 17.87 7.57
N HIS A 134 1.06 17.03 6.80
CA HIS A 134 1.07 17.10 5.35
C HIS A 134 -0.28 16.72 4.73
N VAL A 135 -0.86 15.58 5.11
CA VAL A 135 -2.11 15.08 4.53
C VAL A 135 -3.32 15.96 4.91
N ASN A 136 -3.23 16.64 6.05
CA ASN A 136 -4.24 17.59 6.48
C ASN A 136 -4.06 19.00 5.90
N ASP A 137 -2.96 19.27 5.18
CA ASP A 137 -2.74 20.56 4.54
C ASP A 137 -3.73 20.81 3.40
N ILE A 138 -4.18 22.06 3.28
CA ILE A 138 -5.18 22.43 2.27
C ILE A 138 -4.68 22.20 0.84
N LEU A 139 -3.39 22.40 0.57
CA LEU A 139 -2.82 22.18 -0.76
C LEU A 139 -2.78 20.69 -1.10
N HIS A 140 -2.42 19.85 -0.14
CA HIS A 140 -2.43 18.40 -0.32
C HIS A 140 -3.84 17.91 -0.64
N ARG A 141 -4.83 18.26 0.20
CA ARG A 141 -6.23 17.89 -0.02
C ARG A 141 -6.78 18.37 -1.36
N SER A 142 -6.41 19.59 -1.80
CA SER A 142 -6.75 20.06 -3.13
C SER A 142 -6.12 19.22 -4.24
N ASN A 143 -4.85 18.83 -4.12
CA ASN A 143 -4.19 18.00 -5.12
C ASN A 143 -4.78 16.57 -5.16
N VAL A 144 -5.12 15.99 -4.01
CA VAL A 144 -5.83 14.70 -3.91
C VAL A 144 -7.18 14.80 -4.60
N ALA A 145 -7.97 15.83 -4.29
CA ALA A 145 -9.26 16.08 -4.92
C ALA A 145 -9.16 16.13 -6.47
N GLU A 146 -8.19 16.89 -7.01
CA GLU A 146 -7.96 16.94 -8.46
C GLU A 146 -7.55 15.58 -9.05
N LYS A 147 -6.75 14.81 -8.31
CA LYS A 147 -6.32 13.47 -8.74
C LYS A 147 -7.49 12.47 -8.77
N LEU A 148 -8.43 12.60 -7.83
CA LEU A 148 -9.57 11.69 -7.68
C LEU A 148 -10.70 11.96 -8.67
N LYS A 149 -10.89 13.20 -9.15
CA LYS A 149 -11.93 13.56 -10.14
C LYS A 149 -12.09 12.55 -11.30
N PRO A 150 -11.04 12.28 -12.11
CA PRO A 150 -11.14 11.34 -13.24
C PRO A 150 -11.21 9.87 -12.82
N LEU A 151 -10.90 9.55 -11.56
CA LEU A 151 -11.04 8.19 -11.01
C LEU A 151 -12.46 7.94 -10.48
N ASN A 152 -13.24 9.00 -10.27
CA ASN A 152 -14.57 8.93 -9.70
C ASN A 152 -15.68 9.36 -10.69
N GLY A 153 -15.33 9.60 -11.96
CA GLY A 153 -16.33 10.05 -12.95
C GLY A 153 -16.86 11.45 -12.64
N ILE A 154 -16.03 12.32 -12.07
CA ILE A 154 -16.40 13.68 -11.70
C ILE A 154 -15.77 14.67 -12.68
N PHE A 155 -16.59 15.57 -13.22
CA PHE A 155 -16.21 16.47 -14.30
C PHE A 155 -16.55 17.92 -13.96
N PRO A 156 -15.69 18.89 -14.33
CA PRO A 156 -16.03 20.30 -14.20
C PRO A 156 -17.16 20.69 -15.16
N VAL A 157 -18.01 21.62 -14.75
CA VAL A 157 -19.05 22.19 -15.61
C VAL A 157 -18.69 23.62 -16.04
N GLU A 158 -19.44 24.20 -16.98
CA GLU A 158 -19.08 25.49 -17.61
C GLU A 158 -18.92 26.67 -16.63
N ASN A 159 -19.57 26.64 -15.47
CA ASN A 159 -19.52 27.71 -14.48
C ASN A 159 -18.28 27.67 -13.56
N ASP A 160 -17.49 26.58 -13.58
CA ASP A 160 -16.34 26.30 -12.71
C ASP A 160 -16.62 26.28 -11.19
N ASP A 161 -17.82 26.68 -10.76
CA ASP A 161 -18.27 26.65 -9.37
C ASP A 161 -18.79 25.27 -8.95
N GLU A 162 -19.16 24.43 -9.92
CA GLU A 162 -19.74 23.12 -9.70
C GLU A 162 -19.00 22.01 -10.45
N LEU A 163 -19.15 20.80 -9.95
CA LEU A 163 -18.70 19.55 -10.54
C LEU A 163 -19.90 18.66 -10.77
N TRP A 164 -19.95 17.97 -11.89
CA TRP A 164 -20.96 16.95 -12.17
C TRP A 164 -20.37 15.56 -11.93
N CYS A 165 -21.00 14.79 -11.04
CA CYS A 165 -20.71 13.37 -10.86
C CYS A 165 -21.57 12.55 -11.81
N LYS A 166 -20.91 11.87 -12.75
CA LYS A 166 -21.56 11.01 -13.74
C LYS A 166 -22.13 9.72 -13.15
N VAL A 167 -21.58 9.26 -12.02
CA VAL A 167 -22.02 8.05 -11.33
C VAL A 167 -23.40 8.26 -10.72
N CYS A 168 -23.57 9.37 -9.99
CA CYS A 168 -24.83 9.69 -9.29
C CYS A 168 -25.77 10.62 -10.08
N ASP A 169 -25.27 11.24 -11.16
CA ASP A 169 -25.94 12.33 -11.89
C ASP A 169 -26.26 13.55 -11.01
N GLU A 170 -25.32 13.90 -10.12
CA GLU A 170 -25.46 14.99 -9.15
C GLU A 170 -24.44 16.11 -9.37
N TYR A 171 -24.78 17.31 -8.89
CA TYR A 171 -23.90 18.48 -8.92
C TYR A 171 -23.34 18.75 -7.52
N ILE A 172 -22.04 18.94 -7.45
CA ILE A 172 -21.26 19.09 -6.22
C ILE A 172 -20.55 20.45 -6.29
N GLU A 173 -20.43 21.16 -5.17
CA GLU A 173 -19.60 22.37 -5.13
C GLU A 173 -18.13 22.03 -5.47
N ASN A 174 -17.48 22.83 -6.32
CA ASN A 174 -16.09 22.63 -6.73
C ASN A 174 -15.10 23.07 -5.64
N THR A 175 -15.17 22.41 -4.49
CA THR A 175 -14.20 22.53 -3.41
C THR A 175 -13.64 21.16 -3.05
N ALA A 176 -12.37 21.12 -2.61
CA ALA A 176 -11.75 19.85 -2.20
C ALA A 176 -12.56 19.14 -1.12
N ARG A 177 -13.12 19.89 -0.16
CA ARG A 177 -13.95 19.32 0.90
C ARG A 177 -15.22 18.70 0.34
N SER A 178 -16.02 19.44 -0.43
CA SER A 178 -17.28 18.94 -0.96
C SER A 178 -17.09 17.73 -1.88
N LEU A 179 -15.98 17.70 -2.64
CA LEU A 179 -15.62 16.56 -3.47
C LEU A 179 -15.26 15.33 -2.63
N LEU A 180 -14.37 15.47 -1.64
CA LEU A 180 -13.96 14.36 -0.78
C LEU A 180 -15.14 13.82 0.04
N ASP A 181 -15.95 14.70 0.64
CA ASP A 181 -17.18 14.33 1.33
C ASP A 181 -18.14 13.55 0.40
N HIS A 182 -18.22 13.92 -0.89
CA HIS A 182 -19.02 13.16 -1.86
C HIS A 182 -18.42 11.77 -2.18
N ILE A 183 -17.11 11.66 -2.36
CA ILE A 183 -16.47 10.39 -2.71
C ILE A 183 -16.54 9.40 -1.54
N ASP A 184 -16.31 9.88 -0.32
CA ASP A 184 -16.13 9.02 0.85
C ASP A 184 -17.45 8.76 1.62
N ASP A 185 -18.34 9.75 1.70
CA ASP A 185 -19.53 9.69 2.55
C ASP A 185 -20.86 9.61 1.77
N ASP A 186 -20.88 9.89 0.45
CA ASP A 186 -22.11 9.77 -0.32
C ASP A 186 -22.47 8.30 -0.56
N LYS A 187 -23.58 7.87 0.05
CA LYS A 187 -24.01 6.47 0.00
C LYS A 187 -24.27 5.99 -1.42
N GLN A 188 -24.86 6.82 -2.27
CA GLN A 188 -25.19 6.40 -3.63
C GLN A 188 -23.92 6.21 -4.45
N HIS A 189 -22.94 7.11 -4.32
CA HIS A 189 -21.64 7.03 -4.96
C HIS A 189 -20.89 5.78 -4.51
N VAL A 190 -20.76 5.59 -3.19
CA VAL A 190 -20.04 4.46 -2.60
C VAL A 190 -20.71 3.12 -2.95
N GLU A 191 -22.04 3.00 -2.80
CA GLU A 191 -22.77 1.78 -3.14
C GLU A 191 -22.60 1.40 -4.62
N TRP A 192 -22.61 2.39 -5.53
CA TRP A 192 -22.38 2.12 -6.96
C TRP A 192 -20.99 1.53 -7.21
N PHE A 193 -19.93 2.07 -6.58
CA PHE A 193 -18.59 1.55 -6.73
C PHE A 193 -18.48 0.13 -6.18
N MET A 194 -19.01 -0.13 -4.98
CA MET A 194 -19.03 -1.47 -4.39
C MET A 194 -19.72 -2.49 -5.30
N ASP A 195 -20.92 -2.17 -5.82
CA ASP A 195 -21.67 -3.06 -6.70
C ASP A 195 -20.90 -3.36 -7.99
N ILE A 196 -20.28 -2.34 -8.60
CA ILE A 196 -19.56 -2.50 -9.87
C ILE A 196 -18.26 -3.27 -9.64
N GLU A 197 -17.51 -2.99 -8.58
CA GLU A 197 -16.27 -3.69 -8.22
C GLU A 197 -16.52 -5.18 -8.00
N ASP A 198 -17.54 -5.54 -7.22
CA ASP A 198 -17.94 -6.93 -6.98
C ASP A 198 -18.27 -7.67 -8.29
N LEU A 199 -18.94 -6.99 -9.23
CA LEU A 199 -19.32 -7.59 -10.52
C LEU A 199 -18.13 -7.79 -11.46
N ILE A 200 -17.15 -6.89 -11.45
CA ILE A 200 -16.00 -6.95 -12.35
C ILE A 200 -14.82 -7.73 -11.76
N GLU A 201 -14.84 -8.05 -10.47
CA GLU A 201 -13.78 -8.79 -9.79
C GLU A 201 -13.48 -10.13 -10.51
N GLY A 202 -12.24 -10.27 -10.97
CA GLY A 202 -11.79 -11.44 -11.72
C GLY A 202 -12.39 -11.61 -13.12
N GLN A 203 -13.15 -10.65 -13.64
CA GLN A 203 -13.84 -10.74 -14.94
C GLN A 203 -13.11 -10.06 -16.11
N GLU A 204 -11.96 -9.41 -15.87
CA GLU A 204 -11.22 -8.60 -16.85
C GLU A 204 -12.04 -7.47 -17.49
N VAL A 205 -13.06 -6.98 -16.78
CA VAL A 205 -13.86 -5.82 -17.20
C VAL A 205 -13.23 -4.54 -16.64
N SER A 206 -13.06 -3.53 -17.50
CA SER A 206 -12.50 -2.22 -17.16
C SER A 206 -13.55 -1.13 -17.29
N ILE A 207 -13.65 -0.28 -16.26
CA ILE A 207 -14.49 0.92 -16.24
C ILE A 207 -13.67 2.22 -16.36
N GLN A 208 -12.36 2.14 -16.59
CA GLN A 208 -11.50 3.32 -16.56
C GLN A 208 -11.88 4.37 -17.61
N ASP A 209 -12.19 3.94 -18.83
CA ASP A 209 -12.58 4.86 -19.90
C ASP A 209 -13.93 5.50 -19.61
N TYR A 210 -14.86 4.76 -18.99
CA TYR A 210 -16.12 5.28 -18.50
C TYR A 210 -15.90 6.39 -17.45
N LEU A 211 -15.01 6.20 -16.49
CA LEU A 211 -14.75 7.18 -15.44
C LEU A 211 -13.98 8.41 -15.93
N LYS A 212 -13.06 8.24 -16.88
CA LYS A 212 -12.18 9.34 -17.36
C LYS A 212 -12.82 10.20 -18.45
N ASN A 213 -13.88 9.74 -19.09
CA ASN A 213 -14.50 10.42 -20.23
C ASN A 213 -15.99 10.68 -19.97
N GLU A 214 -16.36 11.96 -19.94
CA GLU A 214 -17.73 12.43 -19.72
C GLU A 214 -18.75 11.82 -20.70
N HIS A 215 -18.32 11.48 -21.92
CA HIS A 215 -19.20 10.99 -22.97
C HIS A 215 -19.18 9.47 -23.14
N GLU A 216 -18.19 8.77 -22.59
CA GLU A 216 -18.13 7.30 -22.68
C GLU A 216 -19.27 6.68 -21.87
N LYS A 217 -20.02 5.74 -22.42
CA LYS A 217 -21.14 5.12 -21.69
C LYS A 217 -20.85 3.68 -21.31
N ASN A 218 -19.75 3.13 -21.81
CA ASN A 218 -19.50 1.71 -21.76
C ASN A 218 -18.28 1.37 -20.91
N ALA A 219 -18.38 0.26 -20.20
CA ALA A 219 -17.26 -0.51 -19.73
C ALA A 219 -16.71 -1.37 -20.89
N TYR A 220 -15.47 -1.82 -20.74
CA TYR A 220 -14.80 -2.67 -21.72
C TYR A 220 -14.39 -3.99 -21.10
N CYS A 221 -14.93 -5.11 -21.62
CA CYS A 221 -14.51 -6.44 -21.24
C CYS A 221 -13.30 -6.87 -22.06
N ASN A 222 -12.12 -6.96 -21.44
CA ASN A 222 -10.88 -7.37 -22.12
C ASN A 222 -10.89 -8.86 -22.46
N LYS A 223 -11.55 -9.69 -21.64
CA LYS A 223 -11.69 -11.12 -21.93
C LYS A 223 -12.44 -11.36 -23.23
N CYS A 224 -13.53 -10.62 -23.44
CA CYS A 224 -14.44 -10.83 -24.58
C CYS A 224 -14.25 -9.82 -25.72
N GLN A 225 -13.43 -8.80 -25.52
CA GLN A 225 -13.21 -7.67 -26.41
C GLN A 225 -14.51 -6.94 -26.79
N MET A 226 -15.40 -6.73 -25.81
CA MET A 226 -16.74 -6.19 -26.01
C MET A 226 -17.00 -4.95 -25.16
N GLN A 227 -17.73 -3.99 -25.72
CA GLN A 227 -18.27 -2.84 -24.99
C GLN A 227 -19.62 -3.20 -24.35
N ILE A 228 -19.78 -2.84 -23.09
CA ILE A 228 -20.96 -3.13 -22.26
C ILE A 228 -21.41 -1.82 -21.66
N LEU A 229 -22.71 -1.51 -21.68
CA LEU A 229 -23.22 -0.32 -21.01
C LEU A 229 -22.81 -0.35 -19.52
N CYS A 230 -22.23 0.74 -19.01
CA CYS A 230 -21.67 0.76 -17.67
C CYS A 230 -22.76 1.00 -16.62
N ASN A 231 -23.45 -0.08 -16.23
CA ASN A 231 -24.36 -0.15 -15.09
C ASN A 231 -24.39 -1.59 -14.57
N SER A 232 -24.78 -1.75 -13.30
CA SER A 232 -24.74 -3.03 -12.59
C SER A 232 -25.52 -4.12 -13.35
N GLN A 233 -26.73 -3.82 -13.83
CA GLN A 233 -27.54 -4.79 -14.56
C GLN A 233 -26.87 -5.27 -15.85
N SER A 234 -26.34 -4.36 -16.68
CA SER A 234 -25.75 -4.72 -17.98
C SER A 234 -24.44 -5.49 -17.81
N ILE A 235 -23.65 -5.15 -16.78
CA ILE A 235 -22.42 -5.85 -16.45
C ILE A 235 -22.77 -7.24 -15.88
N GLU A 236 -23.71 -7.34 -14.96
CA GLU A 236 -24.17 -8.62 -14.39
C GLU A 236 -24.69 -9.56 -15.48
N GLU A 237 -25.54 -9.07 -16.39
CA GLU A 237 -26.04 -9.84 -17.53
C GLU A 237 -24.89 -10.30 -18.44
N HIS A 238 -23.88 -9.45 -18.66
CA HIS A 238 -22.71 -9.80 -19.47
C HIS A 238 -21.86 -10.89 -18.81
N VAL A 239 -21.44 -10.71 -17.56
CA VAL A 239 -20.51 -11.64 -16.87
C VAL A 239 -21.15 -13.01 -16.66
N ASN A 240 -22.47 -13.07 -16.56
CA ASN A 240 -23.23 -14.32 -16.47
C ASN A 240 -23.62 -14.91 -17.84
N SER A 241 -23.28 -14.24 -18.94
CA SER A 241 -23.64 -14.72 -20.29
C SER A 241 -22.74 -15.85 -20.77
N GLU A 242 -23.30 -16.75 -21.59
CA GLU A 242 -22.52 -17.80 -22.28
C GLU A 242 -21.39 -17.21 -23.14
N ALA A 243 -21.57 -16.02 -23.69
CA ALA A 243 -20.55 -15.34 -24.49
C ALA A 243 -19.30 -15.01 -23.66
N HIS A 244 -19.46 -14.74 -22.36
CA HIS A 244 -18.37 -14.46 -21.43
C HIS A 244 -17.67 -15.71 -20.90
N PHE A 245 -18.40 -16.83 -20.79
CA PHE A 245 -17.84 -18.12 -20.38
C PHE A 245 -17.15 -18.88 -21.53
N ASN A 246 -17.67 -18.79 -22.76
CA ASN A 246 -17.29 -19.69 -23.85
C ASN A 246 -16.13 -19.21 -24.74
N GLN A 247 -15.45 -18.10 -24.44
CA GLN A 247 -14.27 -17.67 -25.22
C GLN A 247 -13.00 -18.50 -24.97
N PHE A 248 -13.07 -19.55 -24.14
CA PHE A 248 -12.07 -20.62 -24.09
C PHE A 248 -12.74 -22.00 -24.21
N SER A 249 -12.97 -22.44 -25.45
CA SER A 249 -12.91 -23.84 -25.86
C SER A 249 -11.96 -23.98 -27.04
#